data_AF-A0A432IBR7-F1
#
_entry.id   AF-A0A432IBR7-F1
#
_cell.length_a   1.000
_cell.length_b   1.000
_cell.length_c   1.000
_cell.angle_alpha   90.00
_cell.angle_beta   90.00
_cell.angle_gamma   90.00
#
_symmetry.space_group_name_H-M   'P 1'
#
loop_
_entity.id
_entity.type
_entity.pdbx_description
1 polymer ?
#
loop_
_entity_poly.entity_id
_entity_poly.type
_entity_poly.pdbx_seq_one_letter_code
_entity_poly.pdbx_strand_id
1 'polypeptide(L)'
;MRSFVRNFCTVAVALIMVVVLGRSAMAQSDPNFFMHMDSSDVFGGSMFTATAKLDVLQPAEIQGWSFSLCSDPAELTPLSTALGAGTSIVKNGSPPDFENTNISADAVMNGVVICFTGCASLGQVIDFELLDVSYQVEASVGHISTVDFCTAGSPGVSTLVVINGDSVIPEWLGASFTALSPNFLKFGNGMGIAAQTAHLPVLVSTVRPLDGLSIAGSYDSTLLSLIGVSASGVAANADFVETSSNVAIGEIAAGLIMAFDTSIDIPIGDDQEVMTVDFQIIGDLTGQTEPTVSDVIFLPSAGTPPITNLIVDGNYQETPNLVAGTITIVNFNPFVRGDCNSDGGLVNIADGIAVLQYLFQGGAAPSCLDACDLDDNGQIGVGDAVGVFSYQFAGGAPPAAPFPDAGIDPTTGDGIGCDGDADSL
;
A
#
# COMPACT_ATOMS: atom_id res chain seq x y z
N MET A 1 56.18 17.35 48.68
CA MET A 1 55.24 18.10 49.55
C MET A 1 53.92 18.26 48.81
N ARG A 2 52.85 17.62 49.35
CA ARG A 2 51.40 17.90 49.15
C ARG A 2 50.87 17.82 47.70
N SER A 3 50.30 16.71 47.25
CA SER A 3 48.93 16.20 47.53
C SER A 3 47.83 17.26 47.42
N PHE A 4 47.00 17.17 46.37
CA PHE A 4 45.57 17.46 46.46
C PHE A 4 44.83 16.70 45.35
N VAL A 5 44.38 15.50 45.69
CA VAL A 5 43.40 14.71 44.92
C VAL A 5 42.03 15.34 45.20
N ARG A 6 41.33 15.77 44.15
CA ARG A 6 39.99 16.35 44.24
C ARG A 6 38.98 15.24 43.95
N ASN A 7 38.45 14.63 45.01
CA ASN A 7 37.31 13.72 44.95
C ASN A 7 36.08 14.49 44.46
N PHE A 8 35.60 14.18 43.26
CA PHE A 8 34.24 14.49 42.85
C PHE A 8 33.33 13.45 43.50
N CYS A 9 32.59 13.87 44.52
CA CYS A 9 31.54 13.10 45.15
C CYS A 9 30.27 13.31 44.32
N THR A 10 29.96 12.38 43.42
CA THR A 10 28.65 12.28 42.77
C THR A 10 27.63 11.87 43.83
N VAL A 11 26.84 12.84 44.30
CA VAL A 11 25.67 12.60 45.14
C VAL A 11 24.57 12.06 44.24
N ALA A 12 24.47 10.73 44.16
CA ALA A 12 23.29 10.06 43.64
C ALA A 12 22.18 10.19 44.69
N VAL A 13 21.18 11.03 44.43
CA VAL A 13 19.96 11.09 45.22
C VAL A 13 19.11 9.89 44.83
N ALA A 14 19.24 8.80 45.57
CA ALA A 14 18.32 7.66 45.48
C ALA A 14 17.00 8.06 46.15
N LEU A 15 15.92 8.13 45.36
CA LEU A 15 14.57 8.36 45.85
C LEU A 15 14.14 7.16 46.71
N ILE A 16 13.89 7.40 48.01
CA ILE A 16 13.38 6.38 48.93
C ILE A 16 11.90 6.17 48.62
N MET A 17 11.59 5.04 47.99
CA MET A 17 10.24 4.50 47.82
C MET A 17 9.74 4.04 49.20
N VAL A 18 8.74 4.72 49.74
CA VAL A 18 8.07 4.29 50.97
C VAL A 18 7.12 3.15 50.61
N VAL A 19 7.54 1.91 50.86
CA VAL A 19 6.65 0.74 50.83
C VAL A 19 5.91 0.68 52.17
N VAL A 20 4.66 1.15 52.18
CA VAL A 20 3.73 0.86 53.30
C VAL A 20 3.12 -0.52 53.03
N LEU A 21 3.54 -1.53 53.79
CA LEU A 21 2.82 -2.80 53.88
C LEU A 21 1.55 -2.58 54.73
N GLY A 22 0.46 -2.18 54.07
CA GLY A 22 -0.85 -2.01 54.68
C GLY A 22 -1.94 -2.55 53.76
N ARG A 23 -2.52 -3.69 54.18
CA ARG A 23 -3.79 -4.31 53.73
C ARG A 23 -4.10 -4.26 52.23
N SER A 24 -4.12 -5.44 51.62
CA SER A 24 -4.66 -5.72 50.28
C SER A 24 -6.14 -5.33 50.16
N ALA A 25 -6.41 -4.05 49.92
CA ALA A 25 -7.57 -3.63 49.14
C ALA A 25 -7.11 -3.67 47.68
N MET A 26 -7.86 -4.33 46.81
CA MET A 26 -7.71 -4.10 45.37
C MET A 26 -7.83 -2.59 45.17
N ALA A 27 -6.77 -1.92 44.71
CA ALA A 27 -6.80 -0.49 44.46
C ALA A 27 -7.81 -0.28 43.34
N GLN A 28 -9.04 0.09 43.72
CA GLN A 28 -10.12 0.39 42.79
C GLN A 28 -9.85 1.78 42.23
N SER A 29 -9.96 1.93 40.90
CA SER A 29 -9.91 3.24 40.25
C SER A 29 -10.97 4.17 40.85
N ASP A 30 -10.65 5.45 40.98
CA ASP A 30 -11.60 6.47 41.45
C ASP A 30 -12.24 7.17 40.23
N PRO A 31 -13.57 7.00 40.01
CA PRO A 31 -14.26 7.56 38.85
C PRO A 31 -14.35 9.09 38.87
N ASN A 32 -13.94 9.77 39.95
CA ASN A 32 -13.90 11.23 40.00
C ASN A 32 -12.69 11.82 39.28
N PHE A 33 -11.70 10.99 38.91
CA PHE A 33 -10.52 11.40 38.17
C PHE A 33 -10.42 10.54 36.92
N PHE A 34 -10.43 11.19 35.76
CA PHE A 34 -10.44 10.49 34.48
C PHE A 34 -9.35 11.04 33.57
N MET A 35 -8.37 10.20 33.24
CA MET A 35 -7.34 10.54 32.25
C MET A 35 -7.74 10.02 30.89
N HIS A 36 -7.74 10.86 29.86
CA HIS A 36 -8.14 10.42 28.53
C HIS A 36 -7.35 11.08 27.41
N MET A 37 -7.48 10.50 26.24
CA MET A 37 -6.98 11.03 24.97
C MET A 37 -8.12 10.99 23.94
N ASP A 38 -8.03 11.85 22.93
CA ASP A 38 -9.04 11.90 21.87
C ASP A 38 -8.59 11.09 20.64
N SER A 39 -9.49 10.25 20.15
CA SER A 39 -9.33 9.55 18.87
C SER A 39 -9.48 10.51 17.70
N SER A 40 -8.71 10.30 16.63
CA SER A 40 -8.81 11.11 15.40
C SER A 40 -8.25 10.37 14.19
N ASP A 41 -8.60 10.83 12.99
CA ASP A 41 -7.97 10.35 11.77
C ASP A 41 -6.65 11.11 11.54
N VAL A 42 -5.62 10.40 11.09
CA VAL A 42 -4.26 10.91 10.87
C VAL A 42 -3.76 10.53 9.48
N PHE A 43 -2.84 11.30 8.90
CA PHE A 43 -2.28 10.95 7.59
C PHE A 43 -1.07 10.03 7.72
N GLY A 44 -1.01 8.98 6.90
CA GLY A 44 0.15 8.08 6.81
C GLY A 44 1.44 8.83 6.53
N GLY A 45 2.55 8.39 7.13
CA GLY A 45 3.87 9.02 6.95
C GLY A 45 4.01 10.43 7.54
N SER A 46 2.94 11.00 8.09
CA SER A 46 2.95 12.35 8.67
C SER A 46 3.23 12.32 10.18
N MET A 47 3.50 13.50 10.73
CA MET A 47 3.52 13.72 12.17
C MET A 47 2.20 14.35 12.63
N PHE A 48 1.70 13.94 13.79
CA PHE A 48 0.58 14.58 14.46
C PHE A 48 0.82 14.71 15.96
N THR A 49 0.04 15.56 16.62
CA THR A 49 0.09 15.72 18.08
C THR A 49 -1.14 15.12 18.73
N ALA A 50 -0.94 14.29 19.74
CA ALA A 50 -1.98 13.79 20.61
C ALA A 50 -1.75 14.31 22.04
N THR A 51 -2.84 14.68 22.71
CA THR A 51 -2.77 15.30 24.05
C THR A 51 -3.39 14.37 25.09
N ALA A 52 -2.62 14.06 26.13
CA ALA A 52 -3.17 13.45 27.34
C ALA A 52 -3.86 14.51 28.19
N LYS A 53 -5.08 14.21 28.65
CA LYS A 53 -5.94 15.13 29.38
C LYS A 53 -6.37 14.55 30.71
N LEU A 54 -6.77 15.42 31.63
CA LEU A 54 -7.33 15.06 32.93
C LEU A 54 -8.65 15.78 33.18
N ASP A 55 -9.66 14.98 33.55
CA ASP A 55 -10.88 15.45 34.16
C ASP A 55 -10.82 15.23 35.67
N VAL A 56 -11.17 16.26 36.41
CA VAL A 56 -11.38 16.22 37.85
C VAL A 56 -12.84 16.56 38.08
N LEU A 57 -13.67 15.53 38.29
CA LEU A 57 -15.13 15.64 38.28
C LEU A 57 -15.72 16.12 39.62
N GLN A 58 -14.94 16.08 40.69
CA GLN A 58 -15.31 16.59 42.01
C GLN A 58 -14.19 17.49 42.57
N PRO A 59 -14.50 18.45 43.46
CA PRO A 59 -13.48 19.27 44.09
C PRO A 59 -12.37 18.43 44.75
N ALA A 60 -11.15 18.59 44.26
CA ALA A 60 -9.94 17.95 44.77
C ALA A 60 -8.76 18.92 44.65
N GLU A 61 -7.69 18.63 45.37
CA GLU A 61 -6.45 19.41 45.33
C GLU A 61 -5.34 18.50 44.77
N ILE A 62 -5.30 18.35 43.45
CA ILE A 62 -4.25 17.57 42.78
C ILE A 62 -2.92 18.30 42.99
N GLN A 63 -1.91 17.60 43.50
CA GLN A 63 -0.57 18.14 43.79
C GLN A 63 0.46 17.75 42.72
N GLY A 64 0.12 16.80 41.87
CA GLY A 64 0.96 16.24 40.83
C GLY A 64 0.36 14.98 40.24
N TRP A 65 1.04 14.41 39.26
CA TRP A 65 0.62 13.20 38.56
C TRP A 65 1.82 12.45 37.99
N SER A 66 1.60 11.19 37.65
CA SER A 66 2.51 10.42 36.80
C SER A 66 1.69 9.53 35.88
N PHE A 67 2.13 9.32 34.65
CA PHE A 67 1.52 8.35 33.74
C PHE A 67 2.51 7.92 32.67
N SER A 68 2.19 6.82 31.99
CA SER A 68 2.85 6.44 30.75
C SER A 68 1.81 6.23 29.66
N LEU A 69 2.15 6.59 28.42
CA LEU A 69 1.39 6.32 27.20
C LEU A 69 2.17 5.31 26.38
N CYS A 70 1.56 4.17 26.06
CA CYS A 70 2.17 3.12 25.24
C CYS A 70 1.57 3.13 23.82
N SER A 71 2.41 2.89 22.82
CA SER A 71 2.03 2.69 21.43
C SER A 71 2.90 1.58 20.79
N ASP A 72 2.41 0.94 19.73
CA ASP A 72 3.25 0.03 18.94
C ASP A 72 4.21 0.87 18.07
N PRO A 73 5.54 0.77 18.25
CA PRO A 73 6.50 1.52 17.43
C PRO A 73 6.44 1.19 15.94
N ALA A 74 5.91 0.02 15.55
CA ALA A 74 5.71 -0.33 14.15
C ALA A 74 4.55 0.45 13.51
N GLU A 75 3.73 1.13 14.32
CA GLU A 75 2.53 1.83 13.87
C GLU A 75 2.55 3.32 14.23
N LEU A 76 2.97 3.65 15.45
CA LEU A 76 3.03 5.00 16.00
C LEU A 76 4.29 5.15 16.86
N THR A 77 5.28 5.89 16.36
CA THR A 77 6.52 6.17 17.10
C THR A 77 6.45 7.56 17.74
N PRO A 78 6.58 7.70 19.07
CA PRO A 78 6.66 9.00 19.72
C PRO A 78 8.01 9.67 19.42
N LEU A 79 7.98 10.94 19.01
CA LEU A 79 9.16 11.69 18.60
C LEU A 79 9.58 12.76 19.62
N SER A 80 8.61 13.50 20.15
CA SER A 80 8.86 14.62 21.06
C SER A 80 7.64 14.92 21.92
N THR A 81 7.84 15.69 22.98
CA THR A 81 6.79 16.06 23.92
C THR A 81 6.88 17.53 24.33
N ALA A 82 5.75 18.13 24.66
CA ALA A 82 5.64 19.44 25.28
C ALA A 82 4.63 19.41 26.43
N LEU A 83 4.77 20.33 27.40
CA LEU A 83 3.72 20.51 28.41
C LEU A 83 2.43 20.96 27.72
N GLY A 84 1.32 20.31 28.06
CA GLY A 84 0.01 20.79 27.65
C GLY A 84 -0.24 22.23 28.14
N ALA A 85 -1.14 22.95 27.48
CA ALA A 85 -1.33 24.38 27.77
C ALA A 85 -1.71 24.61 29.24
N GLY A 86 -2.55 23.73 29.80
CA GLY A 86 -2.92 23.75 31.21
C GLY A 86 -1.72 23.54 32.14
N THR A 87 -0.93 22.49 31.91
CA THR A 87 0.26 22.18 32.70
C THR A 87 1.28 23.32 32.70
N SER A 88 1.47 24.01 31.56
CA SER A 88 2.45 25.08 31.44
C SER A 88 2.23 26.28 32.39
N ILE A 89 1.02 26.42 32.93
CA ILE A 89 0.62 27.51 33.83
C ILE A 89 0.00 27.02 35.15
N VAL A 90 0.05 25.72 35.43
CA VAL A 90 -0.67 25.07 36.54
C VAL A 90 -0.30 25.63 37.92
N LYS A 91 0.89 26.21 38.06
CA LYS A 91 1.38 26.81 39.30
C LYS A 91 1.10 28.32 39.31
N ASN A 92 -0.17 28.70 39.48
CA ASN A 92 -0.61 30.11 39.57
C ASN A 92 -0.14 30.99 38.39
N GLY A 93 -0.19 30.45 37.16
CA GLY A 93 0.27 31.15 35.96
C GLY A 93 1.73 30.86 35.57
N SER A 94 2.41 29.95 36.27
CA SER A 94 3.79 29.51 35.98
C SER A 94 3.86 27.99 35.78
N PRO A 95 4.94 27.46 35.17
CA PRO A 95 5.17 26.03 35.06
C PRO A 95 5.29 25.32 36.43
N PRO A 96 5.08 23.99 36.48
CA PRO A 96 5.24 23.21 37.72
C PRO A 96 6.67 23.27 38.25
N ASP A 97 6.84 23.03 39.55
CA ASP A 97 8.16 23.00 40.19
C ASP A 97 9.05 21.86 39.68
N PHE A 98 8.43 20.76 39.24
CA PHE A 98 9.11 19.63 38.66
C PHE A 98 8.28 19.04 37.53
N GLU A 99 8.96 18.78 36.43
CA GLU A 99 8.49 17.91 35.37
C GLU A 99 9.68 17.08 34.87
N ASN A 100 9.39 15.84 34.51
CA ASN A 100 10.33 14.97 33.83
C ASN A 100 9.57 14.07 32.85
N THR A 101 9.95 14.14 31.58
CA THR A 101 9.45 13.27 30.52
C THR A 101 10.58 12.40 29.96
N ASN A 102 10.29 11.11 29.77
CA ASN A 102 11.15 10.17 29.09
C ASN A 102 10.41 9.58 27.88
N ILE A 103 11.10 9.43 26.76
CA ILE A 103 10.55 8.86 25.52
C ILE A 103 11.39 7.63 25.16
N SER A 104 10.71 6.49 25.01
CA SER A 104 11.22 5.30 24.34
C SER A 104 10.46 5.09 23.03
N ALA A 105 10.87 4.11 22.22
CA ALA A 105 10.20 3.83 20.95
C ALA A 105 8.72 3.41 21.14
N ASP A 106 8.41 2.75 22.25
CA ASP A 106 7.12 2.15 22.56
C ASP A 106 6.33 2.89 23.65
N ALA A 107 6.90 3.90 24.30
CA ALA A 107 6.23 4.60 25.38
C ALA A 107 6.75 6.02 25.67
N VAL A 108 5.86 6.86 26.20
CA VAL A 108 6.17 8.16 26.79
C VAL A 108 5.81 8.15 28.26
N MET A 109 6.76 8.47 29.14
CA MET A 109 6.57 8.48 30.59
C MET A 109 6.68 9.91 31.11
N ASN A 110 5.67 10.41 31.80
CA ASN A 110 5.65 11.76 32.37
C ASN A 110 5.39 11.73 33.88
N GLY A 111 6.06 12.62 34.60
CA GLY A 111 5.82 12.87 36.01
C GLY A 111 5.93 14.36 36.32
N VAL A 112 4.96 14.88 37.07
CA VAL A 112 4.84 16.30 37.42
C VAL A 112 4.58 16.47 38.90
N VAL A 113 5.26 17.44 39.53
CA VAL A 113 4.91 17.98 40.85
C VAL A 113 4.63 19.47 40.70
N ILE A 114 3.39 19.88 40.99
CA ILE A 114 2.91 21.24 40.74
C ILE A 114 3.67 22.25 41.61
N CYS A 115 3.69 22.03 42.93
CA CYS A 115 4.44 22.87 43.85
C CYS A 115 4.97 22.08 45.05
N PHE A 116 6.30 22.03 45.23
CA PHE A 116 6.94 21.31 46.35
C PHE A 116 6.57 21.87 47.72
N THR A 117 6.18 23.15 47.77
CA THR A 117 5.78 23.83 49.02
C THR A 117 4.27 23.81 49.25
N GLY A 118 3.48 23.20 48.35
CA GLY A 118 2.01 23.20 48.43
C GLY A 118 1.38 24.57 48.15
N CYS A 119 2.08 25.45 47.44
CA CYS A 119 1.65 26.80 47.11
C CYS A 119 0.62 26.88 45.96
N ALA A 120 0.43 25.78 45.24
CA ALA A 120 -0.52 25.63 44.15
C ALA A 120 -0.91 24.16 44.04
N SER A 121 -2.14 23.94 43.56
CA SER A 121 -2.76 22.65 43.33
C SER A 121 -3.77 22.83 42.20
N LEU A 122 -4.06 21.73 41.49
CA LEU A 122 -5.05 21.70 40.44
C LEU A 122 -6.41 21.29 41.02
N GLY A 123 -7.40 22.16 40.82
CA GLY A 123 -8.77 21.99 41.28
C GLY A 123 -9.64 21.18 40.33
N GLN A 124 -10.95 21.39 40.41
CA GLN A 124 -11.92 20.82 39.48
C GLN A 124 -11.72 21.38 38.06
N VAL A 125 -11.55 20.50 37.08
CA VAL A 125 -11.27 20.84 35.67
C VAL A 125 -11.85 19.78 34.75
N ILE A 126 -12.07 20.14 33.49
CA ILE A 126 -12.43 19.26 32.39
C ILE A 126 -11.47 19.53 31.24
N ASP A 127 -11.05 18.48 30.53
CA ASP A 127 -10.10 18.54 29.41
C ASP A 127 -8.77 19.25 29.78
N PHE A 128 -8.29 19.10 31.02
CA PHE A 128 -7.04 19.73 31.40
C PHE A 128 -5.86 19.06 30.69
N GLU A 129 -5.23 19.79 29.76
CA GLU A 129 -4.11 19.30 28.96
C GLU A 129 -2.87 19.05 29.83
N LEU A 130 -2.52 17.77 30.01
CA LEU A 130 -1.38 17.31 30.78
C LEU A 130 -0.10 17.42 29.95
N LEU A 131 -0.07 16.72 28.81
CA LEU A 131 1.12 16.54 27.97
C LEU A 131 0.71 16.39 26.51
N ASP A 132 1.38 17.12 25.65
CA ASP A 132 1.32 16.97 24.20
C ASP A 132 2.45 16.05 23.74
N VAL A 133 2.11 15.05 22.93
CA VAL A 133 3.06 14.10 22.34
C VAL A 133 2.96 14.16 20.82
N SER A 134 4.08 14.41 20.16
CA SER A 134 4.19 14.29 18.71
C SER A 134 4.52 12.85 18.32
N TYR A 135 3.67 12.25 17.49
CA TYR A 135 3.86 10.90 16.94
C TYR A 135 4.16 10.95 15.45
N GLN A 136 5.00 10.04 14.98
CA GLN A 136 5.16 9.66 13.58
C GLN A 136 4.19 8.52 13.25
N VAL A 137 3.44 8.63 12.16
CA VAL A 137 2.55 7.58 11.68
C VAL A 137 3.33 6.63 10.77
N GLU A 138 3.56 5.40 11.24
CA GLU A 138 4.19 4.31 10.51
C GLU A 138 3.16 3.27 10.03
N ALA A 139 1.94 3.32 10.57
CA ALA A 139 0.86 2.41 10.24
C ALA A 139 0.45 2.51 8.76
N SER A 140 0.13 1.35 8.16
CA SER A 140 -0.46 1.30 6.82
C SER A 140 -1.82 1.98 6.78
N VAL A 141 -2.15 2.63 5.67
CA VAL A 141 -3.45 3.28 5.46
C VAL A 141 -4.61 2.30 5.66
N GLY A 142 -5.68 2.76 6.32
CA GLY A 142 -6.83 1.98 6.73
C GLY A 142 -6.65 1.22 8.06
N HIS A 143 -5.42 1.14 8.57
CA HIS A 143 -5.16 0.54 9.88
C HIS A 143 -5.55 1.48 11.03
N ILE A 144 -5.96 0.88 12.15
CA ILE A 144 -6.31 1.60 13.38
C ILE A 144 -5.26 1.30 14.43
N SER A 145 -4.48 2.33 14.78
CA SER A 145 -3.47 2.26 15.82
C SER A 145 -3.98 2.82 17.12
N THR A 146 -3.42 2.38 18.24
CA THR A 146 -3.88 2.80 19.57
C THR A 146 -2.75 3.39 20.40
N VAL A 147 -3.07 4.41 21.19
CA VAL A 147 -2.25 4.88 22.30
C VAL A 147 -3.05 4.67 23.58
N ASP A 148 -2.50 3.96 24.55
CA ASP A 148 -3.21 3.69 25.81
C ASP A 148 -2.34 3.97 27.03
N PHE A 149 -2.99 4.26 28.15
CA PHE A 149 -2.33 4.45 29.42
C PHE A 149 -1.82 3.10 29.95
N CYS A 150 -0.54 3.07 30.34
CA CYS A 150 0.15 1.84 30.70
C CYS A 150 1.15 2.06 31.84
N THR A 151 1.81 0.98 32.27
CA THR A 151 3.00 1.07 33.13
C THR A 151 4.25 0.80 32.28
N ALA A 152 5.13 1.79 32.13
CA ALA A 152 6.35 1.67 31.33
C ALA A 152 7.60 2.21 32.05
N GLY A 153 8.79 1.82 31.60
CA GLY A 153 10.07 2.24 32.19
C GLY A 153 10.58 1.35 33.34
N SER A 154 11.75 1.71 33.88
CA SER A 154 12.39 0.99 34.98
C SER A 154 13.05 1.97 35.98
N PRO A 155 12.49 2.17 37.19
CA PRO A 155 11.26 1.55 37.71
C PRO A 155 10.02 2.01 36.92
N GLY A 156 8.99 1.17 36.86
CA GLY A 156 7.79 1.43 36.06
C GLY A 156 7.00 2.65 36.55
N VAL A 157 6.67 3.55 35.62
CA VAL A 157 5.84 4.73 35.84
C VAL A 157 4.38 4.35 35.61
N SER A 158 3.58 4.37 36.67
CA SER A 158 2.14 4.03 36.62
C SER A 158 1.27 5.28 36.57
N THR A 159 0.07 5.15 36.00
CA THR A 159 -0.95 6.20 35.91
C THR A 159 -1.56 6.50 37.28
N LEU A 160 -1.23 7.66 37.83
CA LEU A 160 -1.57 8.10 39.18
C LEU A 160 -1.76 9.62 39.22
N VAL A 161 -2.67 10.09 40.08
CA VAL A 161 -2.72 11.49 40.57
C VAL A 161 -2.38 11.53 42.05
N VAL A 162 -1.80 12.63 42.52
CA VAL A 162 -1.42 12.81 43.93
C VAL A 162 -2.40 13.79 44.59
N ILE A 163 -3.07 13.35 45.66
CA ILE A 163 -4.08 14.13 46.39
C ILE A 163 -3.78 14.02 47.88
N ASN A 164 -3.59 15.16 48.55
CA ASN A 164 -3.24 15.19 49.99
C ASN A 164 -2.04 14.29 50.37
N GLY A 165 -1.10 14.08 49.45
CA GLY A 165 0.06 13.21 49.60
C GLY A 165 -0.19 11.73 49.29
N ASP A 166 -1.43 11.32 49.04
CA ASP A 166 -1.79 9.95 48.67
C ASP A 166 -1.80 9.78 47.14
N SER A 167 -1.37 8.61 46.65
CA SER A 167 -1.47 8.22 45.25
C SER A 167 -2.83 7.61 44.96
N VAL A 168 -3.59 8.22 44.05
CA VAL A 168 -4.92 7.78 43.62
C VAL A 168 -4.83 7.32 42.16
N ILE A 169 -5.43 6.17 41.88
CA ILE A 169 -5.51 5.60 40.52
C ILE A 169 -6.76 6.19 39.84
N PRO A 170 -6.62 6.98 38.76
CA PRO A 170 -7.77 7.48 38.01
C PRO A 170 -8.41 6.36 37.18
N GLU A 171 -9.63 6.57 36.68
CA GLU A 171 -10.09 5.86 35.49
C GLU A 171 -9.36 6.42 34.25
N TRP A 172 -9.23 5.63 33.18
CA TRP A 172 -8.64 6.13 31.95
C TRP A 172 -9.20 5.51 30.69
N LEU A 173 -9.00 6.24 29.59
CA LEU A 173 -9.33 5.81 28.23
C LEU A 173 -8.26 6.30 27.26
N GLY A 174 -7.59 5.35 26.59
CA GLY A 174 -6.69 5.66 25.49
C GLY A 174 -7.41 6.22 24.25
N ALA A 175 -6.64 6.44 23.19
CA ALA A 175 -7.14 6.91 21.90
C ALA A 175 -6.85 5.90 20.78
N SER A 176 -7.63 5.99 19.71
CA SER A 176 -7.43 5.25 18.47
C SER A 176 -7.26 6.22 17.30
N PHE A 177 -6.35 5.89 16.40
CA PHE A 177 -5.99 6.73 15.26
C PHE A 177 -6.08 5.92 13.96
N THR A 178 -6.91 6.37 13.02
CA THR A 178 -7.04 5.73 11.71
C THR A 178 -6.07 6.39 10.73
N ALA A 179 -5.17 5.62 10.13
CA ALA A 179 -4.27 6.13 9.10
C ALA A 179 -5.02 6.32 7.77
N LEU A 180 -4.97 7.52 7.21
CA LEU A 180 -5.54 7.89 5.92
C LEU A 180 -4.44 8.30 4.93
N SER A 181 -4.71 8.17 3.63
CA SER A 181 -3.83 8.74 2.60
C SER A 181 -4.67 9.27 1.44
N PRO A 182 -4.29 10.42 0.85
CA PRO A 182 -4.85 10.90 -0.41
C PRO A 182 -4.22 10.21 -1.64
N ASN A 183 -3.16 9.41 -1.45
CA ASN A 183 -2.37 8.83 -2.52
C ASN A 183 -2.79 7.38 -2.79
N PHE A 184 -2.65 6.95 -4.04
CA PHE A 184 -3.00 5.60 -4.49
C PHE A 184 -1.85 5.00 -5.28
N LEU A 185 -1.60 3.72 -5.05
CA LEU A 185 -0.74 2.89 -5.89
C LEU A 185 -1.59 1.74 -6.41
N LYS A 186 -1.58 1.57 -7.73
CA LYS A 186 -2.52 0.68 -8.42
C LYS A 186 -1.79 -0.20 -9.41
N PHE A 187 -2.05 -1.51 -9.33
CA PHE A 187 -1.88 -2.36 -10.49
C PHE A 187 -3.04 -2.07 -11.45
N GLY A 188 -2.72 -1.67 -12.67
CA GLY A 188 -3.71 -1.36 -13.70
C GLY A 188 -4.40 -2.62 -14.25
N ASN A 189 -4.94 -2.52 -15.45
CA ASN A 189 -5.45 -3.69 -16.15
C ASN A 189 -4.61 -3.92 -17.41
N GLY A 190 -4.22 -5.16 -17.63
CA GLY A 190 -3.54 -5.58 -18.84
C GLY A 190 -4.35 -6.63 -19.59
N MET A 191 -4.03 -6.77 -20.86
CA MET A 191 -4.51 -7.85 -21.71
C MET A 191 -3.29 -8.62 -22.24
N GLY A 192 -3.44 -9.92 -22.40
CA GLY A 192 -2.42 -10.72 -23.05
C GLY A 192 -3.00 -11.89 -23.83
N ILE A 193 -2.29 -12.26 -24.88
CA ILE A 193 -2.64 -13.37 -25.75
C ILE A 193 -1.79 -14.58 -25.36
N ALA A 194 -2.38 -15.77 -25.34
CA ALA A 194 -1.67 -17.02 -25.06
C ALA A 194 -0.33 -17.11 -25.85
N ALA A 195 0.72 -17.55 -25.15
CA ALA A 195 2.10 -17.61 -25.67
C ALA A 195 2.77 -16.28 -26.05
N GLN A 196 2.12 -15.13 -25.84
CA GLN A 196 2.72 -13.80 -25.98
C GLN A 196 3.06 -13.17 -24.62
N THR A 197 3.62 -11.96 -24.68
CA THR A 197 3.84 -11.11 -23.52
C THR A 197 2.58 -10.31 -23.20
N ALA A 198 2.24 -10.22 -21.91
CA ALA A 198 1.22 -9.34 -21.38
C ALA A 198 1.89 -8.18 -20.63
N HIS A 199 1.33 -6.99 -20.73
CA HIS A 199 1.83 -5.78 -20.07
C HIS A 199 0.83 -5.31 -19.02
N LEU A 200 1.30 -5.07 -17.80
CA LEU A 200 0.50 -4.49 -16.72
C LEU A 200 1.07 -3.13 -16.32
N PRO A 201 0.35 -2.02 -16.54
CA PRO A 201 0.81 -0.72 -16.06
C PRO A 201 0.68 -0.64 -14.53
N VAL A 202 1.65 -0.04 -13.87
CA VAL A 202 1.59 0.39 -12.47
C VAL A 202 1.32 1.89 -12.47
N LEU A 203 0.27 2.29 -11.78
CA LEU A 203 -0.23 3.66 -11.75
C LEU A 203 -0.09 4.26 -10.35
N VAL A 204 0.23 5.54 -10.28
CA VAL A 204 0.23 6.32 -9.05
C VAL A 204 -0.70 7.51 -9.16
N SER A 205 -1.47 7.76 -8.10
CA SER A 205 -2.16 9.04 -7.89
C SER A 205 -1.55 9.70 -6.67
N THR A 206 -1.04 10.92 -6.82
CA THR A 206 -0.33 11.62 -5.74
C THR A 206 -0.63 13.10 -5.71
N VAL A 207 -0.73 13.65 -4.49
CA VAL A 207 -0.91 15.09 -4.25
C VAL A 207 0.40 15.82 -3.95
N ARG A 208 1.54 15.12 -4.01
CA ARG A 208 2.89 15.65 -3.83
C ARG A 208 3.85 15.05 -4.87
N PRO A 209 4.90 15.76 -5.31
CA PRO A 209 5.95 15.14 -6.12
C PRO A 209 6.58 13.97 -5.35
N LEU A 210 6.99 12.91 -6.06
CA LEU A 210 7.62 11.73 -5.45
C LEU A 210 9.00 11.49 -6.05
N ASP A 211 9.98 11.21 -5.18
CA ASP A 211 11.34 10.84 -5.57
C ASP A 211 11.41 9.40 -6.07
N GLY A 212 10.51 8.54 -5.61
CA GLY A 212 10.52 7.12 -5.91
C GLY A 212 9.41 6.34 -5.22
N LEU A 213 9.39 5.05 -5.49
CA LEU A 213 8.41 4.12 -4.92
C LEU A 213 8.94 2.69 -4.91
N SER A 214 8.37 1.86 -4.07
CA SER A 214 8.56 0.41 -4.07
C SER A 214 7.23 -0.31 -4.14
N ILE A 215 7.20 -1.41 -4.88
CA ILE A 215 6.03 -2.27 -5.04
C ILE A 215 6.35 -3.70 -4.60
N ALA A 216 5.41 -4.30 -3.89
CA ALA A 216 5.40 -5.68 -3.45
C ALA A 216 4.02 -6.27 -3.75
N GLY A 217 3.95 -7.26 -4.63
CA GLY A 217 2.71 -7.86 -5.09
C GLY A 217 2.84 -9.33 -5.45
N SER A 218 1.73 -9.93 -5.87
CA SER A 218 1.68 -11.30 -6.37
C SER A 218 0.76 -11.46 -7.57
N TYR A 219 1.02 -12.52 -8.33
CA TYR A 219 0.27 -12.97 -9.48
C TYR A 219 0.12 -14.49 -9.47
N ASP A 220 -0.80 -15.03 -10.28
CA ASP A 220 -0.92 -16.48 -10.45
C ASP A 220 0.24 -17.04 -11.29
N SER A 221 1.21 -17.67 -10.62
CA SER A 221 2.38 -18.28 -11.26
C SER A 221 2.09 -19.56 -12.06
N THR A 222 0.84 -20.02 -12.09
CA THR A 222 0.42 -21.12 -12.98
C THR A 222 -0.02 -20.61 -14.34
N LEU A 223 -0.41 -19.34 -14.44
CA LEU A 223 -0.86 -18.68 -15.67
C LEU A 223 0.19 -17.75 -16.26
N LEU A 224 0.93 -17.04 -15.40
CA LEU A 224 1.87 -16.00 -15.77
C LEU A 224 3.27 -16.34 -15.25
N SER A 225 4.29 -15.87 -15.95
CA SER A 225 5.68 -15.85 -15.48
C SER A 225 6.23 -14.46 -15.66
N LEU A 226 6.72 -13.84 -14.58
CA LEU A 226 7.32 -12.51 -14.65
C LEU A 226 8.56 -12.50 -15.56
N ILE A 227 8.58 -11.61 -16.54
CA ILE A 227 9.73 -11.33 -17.41
C ILE A 227 10.59 -10.25 -16.77
N GLY A 228 9.95 -9.16 -16.31
CA GLY A 228 10.65 -8.03 -15.72
C GLY A 228 9.70 -6.90 -15.33
N VAL A 229 10.28 -5.88 -14.71
CA VAL A 229 9.63 -4.60 -14.42
C VAL A 229 10.53 -3.50 -14.97
N SER A 230 9.93 -2.55 -15.69
CA SER A 230 10.65 -1.41 -16.26
C SER A 230 9.95 -0.11 -15.91
N ALA A 231 10.71 1.00 -15.85
CA ALA A 231 10.11 2.32 -15.70
C ALA A 231 9.39 2.74 -16.98
N SER A 232 8.25 3.39 -16.83
CA SER A 232 7.42 3.83 -17.95
C SER A 232 6.69 5.14 -17.62
N GLY A 233 5.93 5.65 -18.60
CA GLY A 233 5.11 6.86 -18.44
C GLY A 233 5.90 8.07 -17.91
N VAL A 234 5.42 8.66 -16.81
CA VAL A 234 6.06 9.84 -16.20
C VAL A 234 7.40 9.53 -15.53
N ALA A 235 7.67 8.25 -15.25
CA ALA A 235 8.90 7.79 -14.64
C ALA A 235 9.91 7.19 -15.64
N ALA A 236 9.66 7.28 -16.96
CA ALA A 236 10.50 6.64 -17.99
C ALA A 236 11.99 7.03 -17.97
N ASN A 237 12.35 8.15 -17.33
CA ASN A 237 13.73 8.60 -17.16
C ASN A 237 14.29 8.31 -15.76
N ALA A 238 13.71 7.37 -15.01
CA ALA A 238 14.20 6.98 -13.70
C ALA A 238 15.66 6.48 -13.78
N ASP A 239 16.50 6.98 -12.88
CA ASP A 239 17.90 6.58 -12.74
C ASP A 239 18.04 5.11 -12.32
N PHE A 240 17.04 4.57 -11.64
CA PHE A 240 17.11 3.25 -11.05
C PHE A 240 15.77 2.53 -11.07
N VAL A 241 15.79 1.29 -11.55
CA VAL A 241 14.73 0.30 -11.39
C VAL A 241 15.39 -1.05 -11.11
N GLU A 242 15.04 -1.69 -10.00
CA GLU A 242 15.57 -3.01 -9.65
C GLU A 242 14.45 -3.94 -9.19
N THR A 243 14.55 -5.21 -9.61
CA THR A 243 13.59 -6.27 -9.25
C THR A 243 14.25 -7.30 -8.34
N SER A 244 13.58 -7.68 -7.26
CA SER A 244 14.00 -8.73 -6.32
C SER A 244 12.99 -9.87 -6.19
N SER A 245 12.15 -10.04 -7.21
CA SER A 245 11.02 -10.96 -7.29
C SER A 245 11.38 -12.46 -7.20
N ASN A 246 10.46 -13.26 -6.66
CA ASN A 246 10.51 -14.72 -6.72
C ASN A 246 9.46 -15.28 -7.71
N VAL A 247 9.90 -15.52 -8.93
CA VAL A 247 9.04 -15.97 -10.04
C VAL A 247 8.37 -17.32 -9.75
N ALA A 248 9.01 -18.20 -8.97
CA ALA A 248 8.53 -19.56 -8.72
C ALA A 248 7.25 -19.62 -7.86
N ILE A 249 6.99 -18.58 -7.07
CA ILE A 249 5.82 -18.46 -6.20
C ILE A 249 4.91 -17.29 -6.59
N GLY A 250 5.19 -16.64 -7.73
CA GLY A 250 4.33 -15.58 -8.25
C GLY A 250 4.51 -14.23 -7.57
N GLU A 251 5.72 -13.87 -7.14
CA GLU A 251 5.97 -12.57 -6.49
C GLU A 251 6.44 -11.48 -7.45
N ILE A 252 6.04 -10.25 -7.17
CA ILE A 252 6.54 -9.01 -7.78
C ILE A 252 7.17 -8.20 -6.65
N ALA A 253 8.46 -7.88 -6.78
CA ALA A 253 9.14 -6.97 -5.89
C ALA A 253 10.03 -6.06 -6.73
N ALA A 254 9.70 -4.77 -6.78
CA ALA A 254 10.49 -3.79 -7.52
C ALA A 254 10.59 -2.46 -6.78
N GLY A 255 11.74 -1.80 -6.91
CA GLY A 255 11.96 -0.43 -6.45
C GLY A 255 12.31 0.48 -7.63
N LEU A 256 11.88 1.75 -7.55
CA LEU A 256 12.20 2.79 -8.51
C LEU A 256 12.63 4.07 -7.79
N ILE A 257 13.68 4.68 -8.32
CA ILE A 257 14.18 5.99 -7.88
C ILE A 257 14.29 6.86 -9.13
N MET A 258 13.63 8.02 -9.12
CA MET A 258 13.63 8.96 -10.23
C MET A 258 15.01 9.55 -10.47
N ALA A 259 15.61 10.13 -9.44
CA ALA A 259 16.96 10.67 -9.50
C ALA A 259 17.62 10.60 -8.12
N PHE A 260 18.85 10.09 -8.06
CA PHE A 260 19.59 10.03 -6.79
C PHE A 260 19.97 11.42 -6.25
N ASP A 261 20.00 12.43 -7.12
CA ASP A 261 20.27 13.82 -6.77
C ASP A 261 18.99 14.66 -6.57
N THR A 262 17.81 14.02 -6.58
CA THR A 262 16.49 14.67 -6.40
C THR A 262 16.20 15.78 -7.42
N SER A 263 16.81 15.70 -8.61
CA SER A 263 16.60 16.69 -9.68
C SER A 263 15.36 16.43 -10.53
N ILE A 264 14.78 15.24 -10.43
CA ILE A 264 13.62 14.78 -11.21
C ILE A 264 12.71 14.01 -10.27
N ASP A 265 11.42 14.34 -10.31
CA ASP A 265 10.38 13.72 -9.49
C ASP A 265 9.25 13.20 -10.39
N ILE A 266 8.50 12.23 -9.88
CA ILE A 266 7.16 11.92 -10.39
C ILE A 266 6.26 13.12 -10.05
N PRO A 267 5.59 13.75 -11.04
CA PRO A 267 4.78 14.93 -10.80
C PRO A 267 3.48 14.60 -10.04
N ILE A 268 2.81 15.64 -9.55
CA ILE A 268 1.44 15.54 -9.03
C ILE A 268 0.48 15.15 -10.16
N GLY A 269 -0.44 14.24 -9.90
CA GLY A 269 -1.46 13.82 -10.84
C GLY A 269 -2.20 12.57 -10.40
N ASP A 270 -3.18 12.17 -11.20
CA ASP A 270 -4.01 11.00 -10.97
C ASP A 270 -3.70 9.92 -12.04
N ASP A 271 -3.72 8.65 -11.61
CA ASP A 271 -3.51 7.45 -12.44
C ASP A 271 -2.34 7.57 -13.43
N GLN A 272 -1.21 8.11 -12.97
CA GLN A 272 -0.02 8.30 -13.79
C GLN A 272 0.79 7.01 -13.85
N GLU A 273 1.11 6.55 -15.07
CA GLU A 273 1.92 5.36 -15.26
C GLU A 273 3.38 5.62 -14.87
N VAL A 274 3.95 4.73 -14.06
CA VAL A 274 5.31 4.83 -13.51
C VAL A 274 6.15 3.58 -13.76
N MET A 275 5.53 2.42 -13.88
CA MET A 275 6.21 1.18 -14.27
C MET A 275 5.32 0.36 -15.19
N THR A 276 5.94 -0.52 -15.97
CA THR A 276 5.27 -1.63 -16.65
C THR A 276 5.82 -2.94 -16.09
N VAL A 277 4.93 -3.84 -15.70
CA VAL A 277 5.26 -5.23 -15.34
C VAL A 277 4.97 -6.12 -16.54
N ASP A 278 5.98 -6.82 -17.02
CA ASP A 278 5.89 -7.68 -18.19
C ASP A 278 5.77 -9.14 -17.77
N PHE A 279 4.77 -9.84 -18.29
CA PHE A 279 4.55 -11.25 -18.05
C PHE A 279 4.65 -12.06 -19.34
N GLN A 280 5.25 -13.23 -19.27
CA GLN A 280 5.03 -14.29 -20.23
C GLN A 280 3.79 -15.07 -19.82
N ILE A 281 2.87 -15.30 -20.75
CA ILE A 281 1.73 -16.18 -20.49
C ILE A 281 2.18 -17.64 -20.67
N ILE A 282 2.14 -18.41 -19.58
CA ILE A 282 2.59 -19.80 -19.50
C ILE A 282 1.45 -20.79 -19.25
N GLY A 283 0.26 -20.29 -18.90
CA GLY A 283 -0.92 -21.12 -18.70
C GLY A 283 -1.34 -21.84 -19.99
N ASP A 284 -1.67 -23.11 -19.89
CA ASP A 284 -2.29 -23.85 -20.98
C ASP A 284 -3.77 -23.48 -21.07
N LEU A 285 -4.13 -22.74 -22.11
CA LEU A 285 -5.50 -22.32 -22.37
C LEU A 285 -6.20 -23.22 -23.40
N THR A 286 -5.64 -24.37 -23.75
CA THR A 286 -6.23 -25.28 -24.74
C THR A 286 -7.69 -25.61 -24.40
N GLY A 287 -8.58 -25.30 -25.34
CA GLY A 287 -10.02 -25.54 -25.19
C GLY A 287 -10.77 -24.47 -24.38
N GLN A 288 -10.10 -23.42 -23.91
CA GLN A 288 -10.76 -22.23 -23.38
C GLN A 288 -11.22 -21.35 -24.53
N THR A 289 -12.50 -21.01 -24.52
CA THR A 289 -13.17 -20.13 -25.50
C THR A 289 -13.56 -18.78 -24.89
N GLU A 290 -13.55 -18.69 -23.56
CA GLU A 290 -13.82 -17.45 -22.82
C GLU A 290 -12.52 -16.88 -22.25
N PRO A 291 -12.39 -15.55 -22.15
CA PRO A 291 -11.23 -14.92 -21.53
C PRO A 291 -11.00 -15.40 -20.09
N THR A 292 -9.75 -15.69 -19.76
CA THR A 292 -9.32 -16.05 -18.40
C THR A 292 -8.77 -14.81 -17.71
N VAL A 293 -9.36 -14.38 -16.60
CA VAL A 293 -8.88 -13.23 -15.83
C VAL A 293 -8.00 -13.72 -14.68
N SER A 294 -6.79 -13.16 -14.56
CA SER A 294 -5.85 -13.40 -13.47
C SER A 294 -5.67 -12.12 -12.65
N ASP A 295 -5.88 -12.20 -11.34
CA ASP A 295 -5.70 -11.06 -10.44
C ASP A 295 -4.20 -10.80 -10.18
N VAL A 296 -3.86 -9.52 -10.06
CA VAL A 296 -2.55 -9.06 -9.59
C VAL A 296 -2.77 -8.18 -8.37
N ILE A 297 -2.32 -8.65 -7.21
CA ILE A 297 -2.65 -8.04 -5.91
C ILE A 297 -1.39 -7.54 -5.21
N PHE A 298 -1.54 -6.55 -4.34
CA PHE A 298 -0.46 -6.13 -3.46
C PHE A 298 -0.30 -7.10 -2.27
N LEU A 299 0.96 -7.34 -1.87
CA LEU A 299 1.33 -8.07 -0.67
C LEU A 299 1.84 -7.11 0.42
N PRO A 300 1.77 -7.47 1.71
CA PRO A 300 2.39 -6.66 2.76
C PRO A 300 3.90 -6.46 2.54
N SER A 301 4.59 -7.51 2.08
CA SER A 301 5.98 -7.45 1.64
C SER A 301 6.31 -8.57 0.65
N ALA A 302 7.37 -8.40 -0.14
CA ALA A 302 7.86 -9.38 -1.10
C ALA A 302 9.38 -9.22 -1.35
N GLY A 303 10.01 -10.24 -1.94
CA GLY A 303 11.42 -10.20 -2.33
C GLY A 303 12.42 -10.57 -1.22
N THR A 304 13.71 -10.58 -1.55
CA THR A 304 14.80 -10.94 -0.62
C THR A 304 16.00 -9.99 -0.83
N PRO A 305 16.25 -9.02 0.08
CA PRO A 305 15.50 -8.73 1.32
C PRO A 305 14.05 -8.27 1.04
N PRO A 306 13.13 -8.45 2.00
CA PRO A 306 11.74 -8.07 1.81
C PRO A 306 11.59 -6.55 1.72
N ILE A 307 10.84 -6.09 0.72
CA ILE A 307 10.42 -4.71 0.55
C ILE A 307 8.90 -4.60 0.74
N THR A 308 8.43 -3.42 1.12
CA THR A 308 7.02 -3.08 1.30
C THR A 308 6.54 -2.12 0.22
N ASN A 309 5.23 -1.90 0.14
CA ASN A 309 4.66 -0.89 -0.75
C ASN A 309 4.82 0.50 -0.14
N LEU A 310 5.63 1.34 -0.77
CA LEU A 310 5.91 2.69 -0.28
C LEU A 310 5.99 3.68 -1.43
N ILE A 311 5.58 4.92 -1.15
CA ILE A 311 5.94 6.11 -1.92
C ILE A 311 6.87 6.98 -1.08
N VAL A 312 7.78 7.70 -1.73
CA VAL A 312 8.82 8.48 -1.04
C VAL A 312 8.92 9.89 -1.63
N ASP A 313 9.00 10.89 -0.74
CA ASP A 313 9.31 12.31 -1.02
C ASP A 313 10.26 12.83 0.07
N GLY A 314 11.55 12.81 -0.20
CA GLY A 314 12.62 13.17 0.73
C GLY A 314 12.58 12.30 2.00
N ASN A 315 12.18 12.91 3.12
CA ASN A 315 12.03 12.22 4.41
C ASN A 315 10.61 11.69 4.65
N TYR A 316 9.66 12.03 3.78
CA TYR A 316 8.29 11.53 3.86
C TYR A 316 8.22 10.18 3.16
N GLN A 317 7.69 9.19 3.86
CA GLN A 317 7.43 7.86 3.34
C GLN A 317 6.09 7.39 3.88
N GLU A 318 5.27 6.77 3.03
CA GLU A 318 4.02 6.15 3.46
C GLU A 318 3.68 4.94 2.58
N THR A 319 2.88 4.03 3.13
CA THR A 319 2.17 3.03 2.32
C THR A 319 0.86 3.66 1.83
N PRO A 320 0.69 3.93 0.52
CA PRO A 320 -0.52 4.56 -0.01
C PRO A 320 -1.71 3.57 -0.04
N ASN A 321 -2.88 4.03 -0.47
CA ASN A 321 -4.00 3.13 -0.75
C ASN A 321 -3.65 2.19 -1.91
N LEU A 322 -3.79 0.88 -1.67
CA LEU A 322 -3.37 -0.16 -2.63
C LEU A 322 -4.58 -0.69 -3.41
N VAL A 323 -4.52 -0.63 -4.74
CA VAL A 323 -5.59 -1.10 -5.62
C VAL A 323 -5.09 -2.22 -6.52
N ALA A 324 -5.69 -3.39 -6.39
CA ALA A 324 -5.37 -4.55 -7.23
C ALA A 324 -5.74 -4.31 -8.71
N GLY A 325 -5.04 -5.04 -9.56
CA GLY A 325 -5.19 -5.03 -11.01
C GLY A 325 -5.51 -6.41 -11.54
N THR A 326 -5.62 -6.51 -12.86
CA THR A 326 -5.90 -7.79 -13.52
C THR A 326 -5.13 -7.92 -14.83
N ILE A 327 -4.82 -9.15 -15.20
CA ILE A 327 -4.47 -9.52 -16.58
C ILE A 327 -5.61 -10.35 -17.14
N THR A 328 -6.23 -9.86 -18.22
CA THR A 328 -7.17 -10.65 -19.02
C THR A 328 -6.40 -11.41 -20.09
N ILE A 329 -6.45 -12.73 -20.04
CA ILE A 329 -5.75 -13.64 -20.94
C ILE A 329 -6.75 -14.23 -21.93
N VAL A 330 -6.52 -14.05 -23.21
CA VAL A 330 -7.32 -14.67 -24.28
C VAL A 330 -6.55 -15.80 -24.94
N ASN A 331 -7.28 -16.84 -25.33
CA ASN A 331 -6.72 -17.97 -26.06
C ASN A 331 -6.86 -17.71 -27.55
N PHE A 332 -5.78 -17.26 -28.18
CA PHE A 332 -5.76 -17.10 -29.62
C PHE A 332 -5.71 -18.46 -30.31
N ASN A 333 -6.66 -18.73 -31.21
CA ASN A 333 -6.64 -19.93 -32.05
C ASN A 333 -5.88 -19.64 -33.35
N PRO A 334 -4.61 -20.07 -33.50
CA PRO A 334 -3.86 -19.82 -34.73
C PRO A 334 -4.57 -20.44 -35.93
N PHE A 335 -4.72 -19.65 -36.98
CA PHE A 335 -5.40 -20.04 -38.21
C PHE A 335 -4.48 -19.86 -39.42
N VAL A 336 -4.84 -20.52 -40.52
CA VAL A 336 -4.25 -20.26 -41.84
C VAL A 336 -5.26 -19.44 -42.64
N ARG A 337 -4.87 -18.24 -43.07
CA ARG A 337 -5.74 -17.39 -43.89
C ARG A 337 -6.04 -18.08 -45.21
N GLY A 338 -7.33 -18.20 -45.51
CA GLY A 338 -7.84 -18.97 -46.63
C GLY A 338 -8.28 -20.41 -46.30
N ASP A 339 -8.09 -20.92 -45.07
CA ASP A 339 -8.65 -22.20 -44.60
C ASP A 339 -10.04 -21.99 -43.96
N CYS A 340 -10.97 -21.47 -44.74
CA CYS A 340 -12.30 -21.06 -44.27
C CYS A 340 -13.16 -22.25 -43.79
N ASN A 341 -12.88 -23.47 -44.25
CA ASN A 341 -13.60 -24.66 -43.79
C ASN A 341 -12.92 -25.37 -42.60
N SER A 342 -11.76 -24.88 -42.17
CA SER A 342 -10.96 -25.42 -41.06
C SER A 342 -10.59 -26.90 -41.23
N ASP A 343 -10.22 -27.32 -42.45
CA ASP A 343 -9.94 -28.72 -42.79
C ASP A 343 -8.47 -29.16 -42.57
N GLY A 344 -7.68 -28.32 -41.88
CA GLY A 344 -6.34 -28.66 -41.39
C GLY A 344 -5.23 -27.78 -41.94
N GLY A 345 -5.53 -26.51 -42.23
CA GLY A 345 -4.61 -25.50 -42.77
C GLY A 345 -4.44 -25.57 -44.29
N LEU A 346 -5.28 -26.33 -45.00
CA LEU A 346 -5.11 -26.58 -46.44
C LEU A 346 -5.97 -25.63 -47.26
N VAL A 347 -5.40 -24.50 -47.69
CA VAL A 347 -6.10 -23.59 -48.61
C VAL A 347 -6.36 -24.27 -49.96
N ASN A 348 -7.62 -24.61 -50.21
CA ASN A 348 -8.08 -25.38 -51.35
C ASN A 348 -9.45 -24.94 -51.88
N ILE A 349 -10.02 -25.69 -52.83
CA ILE A 349 -11.30 -25.31 -53.47
C ILE A 349 -12.44 -25.31 -52.46
N ALA A 350 -12.39 -26.22 -51.48
CA ALA A 350 -13.42 -26.37 -50.47
C ALA A 350 -13.57 -25.09 -49.62
N ASP A 351 -12.50 -24.31 -49.43
CA ASP A 351 -12.52 -23.05 -48.71
C ASP A 351 -13.28 -21.96 -49.46
N GLY A 352 -12.99 -21.79 -50.75
CA GLY A 352 -13.74 -20.85 -51.58
C GLY A 352 -15.23 -21.24 -51.67
N ILE A 353 -15.54 -22.53 -51.61
CA ILE A 353 -16.93 -23.02 -51.51
C ILE A 353 -17.53 -22.69 -50.13
N ALA A 354 -16.77 -22.84 -49.04
CA ALA A 354 -17.21 -22.53 -47.69
C ALA A 354 -17.55 -21.04 -47.52
N VAL A 355 -16.71 -20.14 -48.05
CA VAL A 355 -17.01 -18.69 -48.13
C VAL A 355 -18.36 -18.45 -48.81
N LEU A 356 -18.60 -19.05 -49.99
CA LEU A 356 -19.86 -18.87 -50.72
C LEU A 356 -21.07 -19.49 -50.00
N GLN A 357 -20.88 -20.60 -49.29
CA GLN A 357 -21.94 -21.22 -48.49
C GLN A 357 -22.33 -20.35 -47.29
N TYR A 358 -21.35 -19.77 -46.61
CA TYR A 358 -21.56 -18.81 -45.53
C TYR A 358 -22.33 -17.58 -46.02
N LEU A 359 -21.90 -16.97 -47.13
CA LEU A 359 -22.51 -15.75 -47.67
C LEU A 359 -23.94 -15.93 -48.20
N PHE A 360 -24.24 -17.04 -48.88
CA PHE A 360 -25.47 -17.16 -49.70
C PHE A 360 -26.41 -18.27 -49.29
N GLN A 361 -25.92 -19.31 -48.60
CA GLN A 361 -26.70 -20.52 -48.35
C GLN A 361 -27.10 -20.67 -46.88
N GLY A 362 -26.75 -19.70 -46.02
CA GLY A 362 -26.99 -19.81 -44.59
C GLY A 362 -26.30 -21.04 -43.99
N GLY A 363 -25.10 -21.35 -44.49
CA GLY A 363 -24.25 -22.40 -43.94
C GLY A 363 -23.93 -22.14 -42.46
N ALA A 364 -23.40 -23.15 -41.77
CA ALA A 364 -22.85 -22.93 -40.44
C ALA A 364 -21.79 -21.82 -40.50
N ALA A 365 -21.78 -20.94 -39.50
CA ALA A 365 -20.74 -19.92 -39.40
C ALA A 365 -19.37 -20.62 -39.31
N PRO A 366 -18.35 -20.15 -40.05
CA PRO A 366 -16.97 -20.60 -39.88
C PRO A 366 -16.54 -20.44 -38.42
N SER A 367 -15.71 -21.37 -37.91
CA SER A 367 -15.10 -21.27 -36.57
C SER A 367 -14.03 -20.18 -36.47
N CYS A 368 -13.54 -19.70 -37.62
CA CYS A 368 -12.76 -18.48 -37.68
C CYS A 368 -13.16 -17.66 -38.89
N LEU A 369 -13.59 -16.42 -38.64
CA LEU A 369 -14.01 -15.51 -39.70
C LEU A 369 -12.81 -14.94 -40.45
N ASP A 370 -11.66 -14.74 -39.79
CA ASP A 370 -10.42 -14.26 -40.43
C ASP A 370 -9.86 -15.27 -41.42
N ALA A 371 -10.08 -16.57 -41.18
CA ALA A 371 -9.71 -17.61 -42.13
C ALA A 371 -10.49 -17.48 -43.46
N CYS A 372 -11.65 -16.81 -43.45
CA CYS A 372 -12.52 -16.60 -44.60
C CYS A 372 -12.34 -15.23 -45.28
N ASP A 373 -11.64 -14.28 -44.65
CA ASP A 373 -11.21 -13.01 -45.25
C ASP A 373 -9.80 -13.21 -45.82
N LEU A 374 -9.74 -13.50 -47.12
CA LEU A 374 -8.51 -13.92 -47.78
C LEU A 374 -7.54 -12.76 -48.00
N ASP A 375 -8.09 -11.58 -48.30
CA ASP A 375 -7.32 -10.38 -48.63
C ASP A 375 -7.20 -9.39 -47.48
N ASP A 376 -7.68 -9.77 -46.28
CA ASP A 376 -7.43 -9.10 -45.00
C ASP A 376 -8.01 -7.68 -44.98
N ASN A 377 -9.27 -7.55 -45.44
CA ASN A 377 -9.92 -6.26 -45.65
C ASN A 377 -11.00 -5.92 -44.60
N GLY A 378 -11.22 -6.82 -43.63
CA GLY A 378 -12.23 -6.73 -42.58
C GLY A 378 -13.64 -7.09 -43.05
N GLN A 379 -13.80 -7.71 -44.22
CA GLN A 379 -15.09 -8.06 -44.80
C GLN A 379 -15.04 -9.37 -45.59
N ILE A 380 -15.77 -10.37 -45.10
CA ILE A 380 -15.99 -11.60 -45.86
C ILE A 380 -16.96 -11.32 -47.01
N GLY A 381 -16.49 -11.51 -48.24
CA GLY A 381 -17.23 -11.26 -49.46
C GLY A 381 -16.94 -12.26 -50.58
N VAL A 382 -17.54 -12.02 -51.75
CA VAL A 382 -17.32 -12.86 -52.94
C VAL A 382 -15.87 -12.75 -53.44
N GLY A 383 -15.20 -11.63 -53.11
CA GLY A 383 -13.79 -11.40 -53.41
C GLY A 383 -12.90 -12.50 -52.84
N ASP A 384 -13.15 -12.91 -51.60
CA ASP A 384 -12.37 -13.94 -50.90
C ASP A 384 -12.49 -15.30 -51.56
N ALA A 385 -13.72 -15.71 -51.90
CA ALA A 385 -13.95 -16.95 -52.63
C ALA A 385 -13.24 -16.96 -53.99
N VAL A 386 -13.33 -15.85 -54.73
CA VAL A 386 -12.64 -15.71 -56.02
C VAL A 386 -11.12 -15.70 -55.83
N GLY A 387 -10.63 -15.09 -54.76
CA GLY A 387 -9.22 -15.08 -54.39
C GLY A 387 -8.70 -16.49 -54.16
N VAL A 388 -9.42 -17.33 -53.39
CA VAL A 388 -9.06 -18.73 -53.14
C VAL A 388 -8.95 -19.49 -54.47
N PHE A 389 -9.96 -19.38 -55.33
CA PHE A 389 -9.93 -20.06 -56.64
C PHE A 389 -8.80 -19.55 -57.55
N SER A 390 -8.52 -18.25 -57.48
CA SER A 390 -7.47 -17.62 -58.28
C SER A 390 -6.08 -18.08 -57.83
N TYR A 391 -5.84 -18.16 -56.53
CA TYR A 391 -4.63 -18.73 -55.95
C TYR A 391 -4.43 -20.18 -56.40
N GLN A 392 -5.47 -21.02 -56.28
CA GLN A 392 -5.39 -22.45 -56.59
C GLN A 392 -5.24 -22.79 -58.07
N PHE A 393 -5.85 -22.01 -58.97
CA PHE A 393 -5.94 -22.39 -60.39
C PHE A 393 -5.29 -21.42 -61.38
N ALA A 394 -5.18 -20.14 -61.01
CA ALA A 394 -4.76 -19.09 -61.92
C ALA A 394 -3.39 -18.50 -61.57
N GLY A 395 -2.71 -19.01 -60.53
CA GLY A 395 -1.47 -18.44 -60.02
C GLY A 395 -1.67 -17.03 -59.47
N GLY A 396 -2.83 -16.79 -58.85
CA GLY A 396 -3.15 -15.55 -58.15
C GLY A 396 -2.20 -15.28 -56.98
N ALA A 397 -2.37 -14.12 -56.34
CA ALA A 397 -1.62 -13.79 -55.13
C ALA A 397 -1.89 -14.84 -54.04
N PRO A 398 -0.89 -15.20 -53.21
CA PRO A 398 -1.15 -15.98 -52.01
C PRO A 398 -2.09 -15.24 -51.05
N PRO A 399 -2.80 -15.96 -50.16
CA PRO A 399 -3.54 -15.32 -49.06
C PRO A 399 -2.66 -14.33 -48.30
N ALA A 400 -3.29 -13.31 -47.72
CA ALA A 400 -2.60 -12.43 -46.78
C ALA A 400 -2.11 -13.24 -45.55
N ALA A 401 -1.21 -12.64 -44.77
CA ALA A 401 -0.74 -13.32 -43.56
C ALA A 401 -1.91 -13.46 -42.56
N PRO A 402 -2.02 -14.56 -41.80
CA PRO A 402 -1.07 -15.67 -41.69
C PRO A 402 -1.22 -16.76 -42.78
N PHE A 403 -0.20 -16.96 -43.61
CA PHE A 403 -0.11 -18.03 -44.63
C PHE A 403 1.36 -18.25 -45.04
N PRO A 404 1.84 -19.47 -45.34
CA PRO A 404 1.13 -20.76 -45.38
C PRO A 404 1.04 -21.46 -44.02
N ASP A 405 1.82 -21.03 -43.04
CA ASP A 405 1.80 -21.58 -41.70
C ASP A 405 0.74 -20.86 -40.86
N ALA A 406 0.14 -21.60 -39.92
CA ALA A 406 -0.83 -21.02 -39.02
C ALA A 406 -0.16 -19.93 -38.16
N GLY A 407 -0.84 -18.82 -37.95
CA GLY A 407 -0.28 -17.67 -37.28
C GLY A 407 -1.34 -16.73 -36.73
N ILE A 408 -0.88 -15.56 -36.29
CA ILE A 408 -1.73 -14.51 -35.74
C ILE A 408 -2.18 -13.57 -36.84
N ASP A 409 -3.40 -13.06 -36.72
CA ASP A 409 -3.88 -11.97 -37.56
C ASP A 409 -2.97 -10.73 -37.38
N PRO A 410 -2.24 -10.27 -38.41
CA PRO A 410 -1.42 -9.07 -38.31
C PRO A 410 -2.25 -7.77 -38.24
N THR A 411 -3.54 -7.80 -38.58
CA THR A 411 -4.45 -6.66 -38.53
C THR A 411 -5.45 -6.82 -37.40
N THR A 412 -5.18 -6.14 -36.28
CA THR A 412 -6.10 -6.14 -35.15
C THR A 412 -7.21 -5.10 -35.31
N GLY A 413 -8.40 -5.42 -34.80
CA GLY A 413 -9.52 -4.50 -34.61
C GLY A 413 -10.34 -4.19 -35.86
N ASP A 414 -10.37 -5.08 -36.85
CA ASP A 414 -11.17 -4.94 -38.07
C ASP A 414 -12.63 -5.44 -37.91
N GLY A 415 -12.94 -6.12 -36.81
CA GLY A 415 -14.28 -6.54 -36.42
C GLY A 415 -14.69 -7.93 -36.92
N ILE A 416 -13.74 -8.70 -37.46
CA ILE A 416 -13.82 -10.15 -37.67
C ILE A 416 -12.78 -10.83 -36.76
N GLY A 417 -13.05 -12.08 -36.39
CA GLY A 417 -12.19 -12.80 -35.45
C GLY A 417 -12.35 -14.32 -35.54
N CYS A 418 -11.37 -15.04 -35.02
CA CYS A 418 -11.49 -16.43 -34.62
C CYS A 418 -12.19 -16.58 -33.25
N ASP A 419 -12.91 -17.69 -33.03
CA ASP A 419 -13.51 -18.00 -31.73
C ASP A 419 -12.46 -17.87 -30.58
N GLY A 420 -12.63 -16.86 -29.72
CA GLY A 420 -11.81 -16.64 -28.52
C GLY A 420 -10.59 -15.71 -28.68
N ASP A 421 -10.48 -14.97 -29.79
CA ASP A 421 -9.40 -14.02 -30.04
C ASP A 421 -9.65 -12.60 -29.48
N ALA A 422 -8.73 -11.67 -29.76
CA ALA A 422 -8.76 -10.30 -29.24
C ALA A 422 -9.80 -9.40 -29.95
N ASP A 423 -10.21 -9.76 -31.17
CA ASP A 423 -11.18 -8.99 -31.97
C ASP A 423 -12.63 -9.37 -31.65
N SER A 424 -12.82 -10.43 -30.85
CA SER A 424 -14.09 -10.84 -30.25
C SER A 424 -14.50 -10.05 -28.99
N LEU A 425 -13.69 -9.07 -28.54
CA LEU A 425 -13.92 -8.21 -27.36
C LEU A 425 -14.41 -6.80 -27.73
#